data_AF-V2WL51-F1
#
_entry.id   AF-V2WL51-F1
#
_cell.length_a   1.000
_cell.length_b   1.000
_cell.length_c   1.000
_cell.angle_alpha   90.00
_cell.angle_beta   90.00
_cell.angle_gamma   90.00
#
_symmetry.space_group_name_H-M   'P 1'
#
loop_
_entity.id
_entity.type
_entity.pdbx_description
1 polymer ?
#
loop_
_entity_poly.entity_id
_entity_poly.type
_entity_poly.pdbx_seq_one_letter_code
_entity_poly.pdbx_strand_id
1 'polypeptide(L)'
;MKLFPEDDDPKQKKKAAKETWSSFKQRFRNEWQPVNIVREAQTKIEQIKMMDRADEYVNRFHLIAMDTKYDDKALMKFFREGLPESLQNKIMLRTDGEPEILDEWYKLAIKYDNQYKLVMANRKKRELIKPKIARKEKEVTVGRMLSESDRKDYMVAGKCFHCAKISHISRDCPTKGQIQQTPLPKYEPKKLSPQEAFTKIRALIAEQGEGEQEEIFDLMGKEGF
;
A
#
# COMPACT_ATOMS: atom_id res chain seq x y z
N MET A 1 -51.28 0.97 -3.56
CA MET A 1 -51.47 2.23 -2.81
C MET A 1 -51.67 3.35 -3.83
N LYS A 2 -52.83 4.02 -3.81
CA LYS A 2 -53.09 5.18 -4.68
C LYS A 2 -52.32 6.38 -4.10
N LEU A 3 -51.36 6.92 -4.85
CA LEU A 3 -50.41 7.97 -4.42
C LEU A 3 -50.99 9.39 -4.45
N PHE A 4 -52.24 9.56 -4.88
CA PHE A 4 -52.94 10.84 -4.85
C PHE A 4 -54.39 10.61 -4.39
N PRO A 5 -54.92 11.45 -3.46
CA PRO A 5 -56.35 11.49 -3.22
C PRO A 5 -57.07 11.85 -4.52
N GLU A 6 -58.12 11.10 -4.88
CA GLU A 6 -59.11 11.54 -5.87
C GLU A 6 -59.97 12.65 -5.25
N ASP A 7 -59.36 13.80 -4.96
CA ASP A 7 -60.08 15.01 -4.58
C ASP A 7 -60.66 15.63 -5.86
N ASP A 8 -61.79 15.07 -6.27
CA ASP A 8 -62.61 15.56 -7.38
C ASP A 8 -63.46 16.78 -6.95
N ASP A 9 -62.86 17.72 -6.19
CA ASP A 9 -63.53 18.96 -5.81
C ASP A 9 -63.52 19.96 -6.98
N PRO A 10 -64.67 20.29 -7.59
CA PRO A 10 -64.77 21.23 -8.71
C PRO A 10 -64.27 22.65 -8.35
N LYS A 11 -64.20 22.98 -7.04
CA LYS A 11 -63.64 24.23 -6.54
C LYS A 11 -62.11 24.25 -6.64
N GLN A 12 -61.45 23.11 -6.39
CA GLN A 12 -60.01 22.95 -6.60
C GLN A 12 -59.65 22.98 -8.09
N LYS A 13 -60.44 22.33 -8.96
CA LYS A 13 -60.26 22.39 -10.42
C LYS A 13 -60.35 23.82 -10.98
N LYS A 14 -61.31 24.63 -10.52
CA LYS A 14 -61.42 26.05 -10.90
C LYS A 14 -60.28 26.93 -10.38
N LYS A 15 -59.68 26.57 -9.23
CA LYS A 15 -58.54 27.28 -8.63
C LYS A 15 -57.23 26.92 -9.33
N ALA A 16 -57.04 25.64 -9.69
CA ALA A 16 -55.93 25.16 -10.51
C ALA A 16 -55.95 25.73 -11.93
N ALA A 17 -57.13 25.85 -12.55
CA ALA A 17 -57.30 26.45 -13.88
C ALA A 17 -56.98 27.96 -13.94
N LYS A 18 -56.86 28.65 -12.79
CA LYS A 18 -56.48 30.07 -12.69
C LYS A 18 -55.04 30.28 -12.20
N GLU A 19 -54.34 29.21 -11.85
CA GLU A 19 -53.01 29.30 -11.28
C GLU A 19 -51.95 29.43 -12.38
N THR A 20 -51.14 30.48 -12.33
CA THR A 20 -50.02 30.67 -13.25
C THR A 20 -48.88 29.72 -12.88
N TRP A 21 -48.08 29.29 -13.87
CA TRP A 21 -46.92 28.42 -13.63
C TRP A 21 -45.94 28.94 -12.56
N SER A 22 -45.83 30.27 -12.40
CA SER A 22 -45.04 30.91 -11.34
C SER A 22 -45.62 30.65 -9.93
N SER A 23 -46.94 30.81 -9.75
CA SER A 23 -47.64 30.54 -8.50
C SER A 23 -47.52 29.07 -8.11
N PHE A 24 -47.69 28.16 -9.08
CA PHE A 24 -47.51 26.73 -8.85
C PHE A 24 -46.09 26.40 -8.38
N LYS A 25 -45.04 26.91 -9.05
CA LYS A 25 -43.64 26.69 -8.63
C LYS A 25 -43.37 27.22 -7.23
N GLN A 26 -43.94 28.36 -6.88
CA GLN A 26 -43.77 28.97 -5.55
C GLN A 26 -44.48 28.15 -4.47
N ARG A 27 -45.73 27.71 -4.71
CA ARG A 27 -46.43 26.80 -3.80
C ARG A 27 -45.69 25.48 -3.65
N PHE A 28 -45.26 24.88 -4.75
CA PHE A 28 -44.52 23.63 -4.74
C PHE A 28 -43.23 23.75 -3.91
N ARG A 29 -42.45 24.82 -4.11
CA ARG A 29 -41.27 25.10 -3.29
C ARG A 29 -41.63 25.29 -1.82
N ASN A 30 -42.70 26.04 -1.51
CA ASN A 30 -43.10 26.30 -0.13
C ASN A 30 -43.63 25.05 0.60
N GLU A 31 -44.35 24.18 -0.11
CA GLU A 31 -45.00 22.98 0.44
C GLU A 31 -44.02 21.79 0.54
N TRP A 32 -43.12 21.67 -0.44
CA TRP A 32 -42.23 20.50 -0.58
C TRP A 32 -40.75 20.80 -0.37
N GLN A 33 -40.30 22.06 -0.21
CA GLN A 33 -38.99 22.27 0.40
C GLN A 33 -39.08 21.87 1.86
N PRO A 34 -38.12 21.08 2.36
CA PRO A 34 -37.88 21.02 3.79
C PRO A 34 -37.74 22.45 4.29
N VAL A 35 -38.54 22.82 5.30
CA VAL A 35 -38.60 24.16 5.93
C VAL A 35 -37.22 24.62 6.41
N ASN A 36 -36.22 23.74 6.41
CA ASN A 36 -34.93 23.98 6.99
C ASN A 36 -33.75 23.29 6.29
N ILE A 37 -33.75 23.23 4.95
CA ILE A 37 -32.65 22.67 4.15
C ILE A 37 -31.27 23.18 4.56
N VAL A 38 -31.16 24.47 4.90
CA VAL A 38 -29.89 25.10 5.29
C VAL A 38 -29.41 24.54 6.63
N ARG A 39 -30.24 24.54 7.68
CA ARG A 39 -29.82 24.01 8.99
C ARG A 39 -29.54 22.52 8.91
N GLU A 40 -30.30 21.77 8.13
CA GLU A 40 -30.04 20.35 7.91
C GLU A 40 -28.68 20.14 7.23
N ALA A 41 -28.37 20.91 6.19
CA ALA A 41 -27.06 20.87 5.54
C ALA A 41 -25.94 21.27 6.52
N GLN A 42 -26.15 22.29 7.34
CA GLN A 42 -25.19 22.71 8.37
C GLN A 42 -24.95 21.60 9.41
N THR A 43 -26.00 20.96 9.92
CA THR A 43 -25.85 19.80 10.81
C THR A 43 -25.12 18.64 10.13
N LYS A 44 -25.41 18.38 8.84
CA LYS A 44 -24.73 17.32 8.08
C LYS A 44 -23.26 17.64 7.84
N ILE A 45 -22.89 18.90 7.55
CA ILE A 45 -21.49 19.25 7.28
C ILE A 45 -20.63 19.24 8.53
N GLU A 46 -21.21 19.48 9.71
CA GLU A 46 -20.53 19.35 11.00
C GLU A 46 -20.27 17.88 11.37
N GLN A 47 -21.14 16.97 10.92
CA GLN A 47 -21.08 15.56 11.29
C GLN A 47 -20.38 14.67 10.26
N ILE A 48 -20.21 15.14 9.03
CA ILE A 48 -19.62 14.34 7.96
C ILE A 48 -18.15 14.04 8.27
N LYS A 49 -17.80 12.76 8.17
CA LYS A 49 -16.43 12.28 8.32
C LYS A 49 -16.04 11.39 7.16
N MET A 50 -14.77 11.42 6.80
CA MET A 50 -14.17 10.47 5.89
C MET A 50 -14.11 9.10 6.56
N MET A 51 -14.67 8.09 5.89
CA MET A 51 -14.72 6.72 6.39
C MET A 51 -13.71 5.79 5.70
N ASP A 52 -13.70 5.80 4.36
CA ASP A 52 -12.84 4.92 3.58
C ASP A 52 -12.15 5.69 2.45
N ARG A 53 -12.93 6.15 1.46
CA ARG A 53 -12.38 6.76 0.26
C ARG A 53 -12.46 8.29 0.31
N ALA A 54 -11.32 8.93 0.04
CA ALA A 54 -11.23 10.39 0.06
C ALA A 54 -12.08 11.04 -1.04
N ASP A 55 -12.16 10.45 -2.24
CA ASP A 55 -12.99 10.96 -3.34
C ASP A 55 -14.49 10.92 -3.01
N GLU A 56 -14.95 9.83 -2.39
CA GLU A 56 -16.33 9.72 -1.92
C GLU A 56 -16.65 10.72 -0.79
N TYR A 57 -15.69 10.98 0.10
CA TYR A 57 -15.83 12.01 1.11
C TYR A 57 -15.91 13.41 0.49
N VAL A 58 -15.01 13.76 -0.42
CA VAL A 58 -15.01 15.05 -1.14
C VAL A 58 -16.34 15.27 -1.87
N ASN A 59 -16.83 14.27 -2.60
CA ASN A 59 -18.10 14.38 -3.32
C ASN A 59 -19.28 14.65 -2.39
N ARG A 60 -19.38 13.91 -1.28
CA ARG A 60 -20.45 14.11 -0.28
C ARG A 60 -20.33 15.46 0.40
N PHE A 61 -19.12 15.87 0.75
CA PHE A 61 -18.87 17.17 1.36
C PHE A 61 -19.29 18.30 0.43
N HIS A 62 -18.92 18.22 -0.85
CA HIS A 62 -19.27 19.21 -1.87
C HIS A 62 -20.79 19.39 -2.02
N LEU A 63 -21.53 18.27 -2.09
CA LEU A 63 -22.99 18.30 -2.20
C LEU A 63 -23.65 18.99 -1.01
N ILE A 64 -23.16 18.73 0.21
CA ILE A 64 -23.71 19.37 1.41
C ILE A 64 -23.34 20.86 1.44
N ALA A 65 -22.09 21.18 1.11
CA ALA A 65 -21.56 22.55 1.16
C ALA A 65 -22.40 23.55 0.34
N MET A 66 -22.92 23.11 -0.82
CA MET A 66 -23.79 23.92 -1.69
C MET A 66 -25.02 24.49 -0.98
N ASP A 67 -25.56 23.77 0.02
CA ASP A 67 -26.79 24.12 0.72
C ASP A 67 -26.55 24.84 2.07
N THR A 68 -25.30 24.90 2.56
CA THR A 68 -24.98 25.47 3.88
C THR A 68 -24.92 27.00 3.93
N LYS A 69 -24.65 27.62 2.78
CA LYS A 69 -24.33 29.06 2.63
C LYS A 69 -23.08 29.52 3.41
N TYR A 70 -22.21 28.60 3.81
CA TYR A 70 -20.95 28.94 4.45
C TYR A 70 -19.94 29.52 3.47
N ASP A 71 -19.04 30.34 4.00
CA ASP A 71 -17.87 30.81 3.28
C ASP A 71 -16.79 29.72 3.19
N ASP A 72 -15.88 29.86 2.23
CA ASP A 72 -14.84 28.87 1.98
C ASP A 72 -13.93 28.63 3.21
N LYS A 73 -13.70 29.64 4.04
CA LYS A 73 -12.87 29.51 5.24
C LYS A 73 -13.55 28.64 6.29
N ALA A 74 -14.86 28.83 6.49
CA ALA A 74 -15.67 27.94 7.33
C ALA A 74 -15.72 26.51 6.76
N LEU A 75 -15.94 26.36 5.45
CA LEU A 75 -15.95 25.05 4.79
C LEU A 75 -14.60 24.32 4.90
N MET A 76 -13.47 25.02 4.77
CA MET A 76 -12.14 24.45 4.97
C MET A 76 -11.94 23.91 6.38
N LYS A 77 -12.46 24.62 7.40
CA LYS A 77 -12.41 24.15 8.79
C LYS A 77 -13.17 22.83 8.94
N PHE A 78 -14.43 22.78 8.50
CA PHE A 78 -15.23 21.55 8.58
C PHE A 78 -14.63 20.41 7.76
N PHE A 79 -14.12 20.71 6.56
CA PHE A 79 -13.48 19.70 5.72
C PHE A 79 -12.28 19.07 6.44
N ARG A 80 -11.42 19.90 7.05
CA ARG A 80 -10.28 19.44 7.84
C ARG A 80 -10.71 18.56 9.01
N GLU A 81 -11.68 19.01 9.80
CA GLU A 81 -12.18 18.27 10.97
C GLU A 81 -12.79 16.90 10.60
N GLY A 82 -13.37 16.78 9.40
CA GLY A 82 -13.91 15.52 8.91
C GLY A 82 -12.87 14.54 8.32
N LEU A 83 -11.61 14.96 8.11
CA LEU A 83 -10.54 14.06 7.65
C LEU A 83 -9.97 13.21 8.79
N PRO A 84 -9.37 12.04 8.51
CA PRO A 84 -8.61 11.29 9.50
C PRO A 84 -7.34 12.06 9.90
N GLU A 85 -6.96 11.99 11.18
CA GLU A 85 -5.81 12.72 11.74
C GLU A 85 -4.51 12.48 10.95
N SER A 86 -4.29 11.25 10.46
CA SER A 86 -3.11 10.90 9.65
C SER A 86 -3.04 11.70 8.34
N LEU A 87 -4.17 11.92 7.66
CA LEU A 87 -4.25 12.71 6.44
C LEU A 87 -4.18 14.21 6.75
N GLN A 88 -4.86 14.67 7.82
CA GLN A 88 -4.74 16.06 8.27
C GLN A 88 -3.28 16.43 8.53
N ASN A 89 -2.58 15.66 9.35
CA ASN A 89 -1.16 15.89 9.67
C ASN A 89 -0.29 15.83 8.41
N LYS A 90 -0.56 14.90 7.49
CA LYS A 90 0.19 14.79 6.23
C LYS A 90 0.03 16.03 5.35
N ILE A 91 -1.17 16.63 5.31
CA ILE A 91 -1.45 17.85 4.55
C ILE A 91 -0.85 19.08 5.25
N MET A 92 -0.95 19.16 6.58
CA MET A 92 -0.46 20.29 7.37
C MET A 92 1.06 20.37 7.45
N LEU A 93 1.74 19.23 7.47
CA LEU A 93 3.21 19.14 7.54
C LEU A 93 3.87 19.12 6.16
N ARG A 94 3.19 19.63 5.12
CA ARG A 94 3.79 19.79 3.79
C ARG A 94 4.84 20.88 3.81
N THR A 95 5.88 20.69 3.01
CA THR A 95 6.93 21.69 2.77
C THR A 95 6.41 22.94 2.07
N ASP A 96 5.36 22.78 1.27
CA ASP A 96 4.82 23.84 0.41
C ASP A 96 3.81 24.74 1.15
N GLY A 97 3.65 24.56 2.47
CA GLY A 97 2.72 25.30 3.31
C GLY A 97 1.32 24.70 3.41
N GLU A 98 0.51 25.34 4.25
CA GLU A 98 -0.91 25.03 4.46
C GLU A 98 -1.72 25.43 3.23
N PRO A 99 -2.63 24.56 2.73
CA PRO A 99 -3.43 24.92 1.57
C PRO A 99 -4.42 26.05 1.92
N GLU A 100 -4.40 27.10 1.11
CA GLU A 100 -5.20 28.32 1.32
C GLU A 100 -6.61 28.21 0.73
N ILE A 101 -6.83 27.25 -0.18
CA ILE A 101 -8.06 27.11 -0.97
C ILE A 101 -8.66 25.72 -0.74
N LEU A 102 -9.98 25.67 -0.59
CA LEU A 102 -10.74 24.43 -0.36
C LEU A 102 -10.52 23.36 -1.46
N ASP A 103 -10.35 23.77 -2.72
CA ASP A 103 -10.06 22.85 -3.83
C ASP A 103 -8.69 22.15 -3.69
N GLU A 104 -7.68 22.85 -3.16
CA GLU A 104 -6.38 22.25 -2.90
C GLU A 104 -6.46 21.19 -1.80
N TRP A 105 -7.28 21.43 -0.77
CA TRP A 105 -7.58 20.46 0.27
C TRP A 105 -8.16 19.17 -0.32
N TYR A 106 -9.10 19.29 -1.26
CA TYR A 106 -9.70 18.13 -1.94
C TYR A 106 -8.66 17.32 -2.72
N LYS A 107 -7.87 18.01 -3.55
CA LYS A 107 -6.81 17.38 -4.36
C LYS A 107 -5.79 16.66 -3.50
N LEU A 108 -5.34 17.29 -2.41
CA LEU A 108 -4.33 16.72 -1.52
C LEU A 108 -4.87 15.53 -0.72
N ALA A 109 -6.11 15.60 -0.22
CA ALA A 109 -6.75 14.49 0.49
C ALA A 109 -6.83 13.24 -0.40
N ILE A 110 -7.31 13.39 -1.63
CA ILE A 110 -7.40 12.29 -2.61
C ILE A 110 -6.01 11.74 -2.94
N LYS A 111 -5.04 12.64 -3.20
CA LYS A 111 -3.67 12.24 -3.55
C LYS A 111 -3.03 11.42 -2.44
N TYR A 112 -3.09 11.86 -1.19
CA TYR A 112 -2.44 11.17 -0.08
C TYR A 112 -3.16 9.89 0.34
N ASP A 113 -4.50 9.84 0.27
CA ASP A 113 -5.25 8.59 0.48
C ASP A 113 -4.86 7.52 -0.55
N ASN A 114 -4.79 7.90 -1.83
CA ASN A 114 -4.38 7.00 -2.90
C ASN A 114 -2.91 6.53 -2.73
N GLN A 115 -2.00 7.42 -2.34
CA GLN A 115 -0.62 7.06 -2.04
C GLN A 115 -0.53 6.06 -0.88
N TYR A 116 -1.29 6.29 0.20
CA TYR A 116 -1.34 5.37 1.33
C TYR A 116 -1.87 3.99 0.92
N LYS A 117 -2.97 3.94 0.15
CA LYS A 117 -3.55 2.70 -0.37
C LYS A 117 -2.56 1.93 -1.24
N LEU A 118 -1.80 2.61 -2.10
CA LEU A 118 -0.76 2.00 -2.91
C LEU A 118 0.37 1.40 -2.05
N VAL A 119 0.85 2.14 -1.04
CA VAL A 119 1.87 1.65 -0.11
C VAL A 119 1.38 0.43 0.66
N MET A 120 0.14 0.45 1.15
CA MET A 120 -0.45 -0.65 1.90
C MET A 120 -0.68 -1.90 1.02
N ALA A 121 -1.11 -1.72 -0.23
CA ALA A 121 -1.24 -2.82 -1.19
C ALA A 121 0.12 -3.49 -1.46
N ASN A 122 1.17 -2.70 -1.63
CA ASN A 122 2.53 -3.21 -1.84
C ASN A 122 3.09 -3.92 -0.61
N ARG A 123 2.82 -3.42 0.60
CA ARG A 123 3.20 -4.11 1.85
C ARG A 123 2.53 -5.47 1.96
N LYS A 124 1.21 -5.55 1.71
CA LYS A 124 0.47 -6.82 1.72
C LYS A 124 1.04 -7.82 0.72
N LYS A 125 1.37 -7.38 -0.50
CA LYS A 125 2.06 -8.22 -1.50
C LYS A 125 3.40 -8.76 -0.98
N ARG A 126 4.24 -7.92 -0.38
CA ARG A 126 5.53 -8.36 0.20
C ARG A 126 5.37 -9.30 1.39
N GLU A 127 4.33 -9.14 2.21
CA GLU A 127 4.05 -10.04 3.33
C GLU A 127 3.63 -11.43 2.87
N LEU A 128 2.84 -11.52 1.79
CA LEU A 128 2.49 -12.77 1.14
C LEU A 128 3.73 -13.45 0.52
N ILE A 129 4.70 -12.67 0.04
CA ILE A 129 5.93 -13.15 -0.60
C ILE A 129 7.08 -13.33 0.42
N LYS A 130 6.82 -13.37 1.74
CA LYS A 130 7.89 -13.72 2.70
C LYS A 130 8.39 -15.14 2.39
N PRO A 131 9.63 -15.32 1.88
CA PRO A 131 10.19 -16.66 1.76
C PRO A 131 10.27 -17.20 3.18
N LYS A 132 9.74 -18.38 3.44
CA LYS A 132 10.06 -19.13 4.66
C LYS A 132 11.55 -19.47 4.60
N ILE A 133 12.41 -18.51 4.92
CA ILE A 133 13.79 -18.79 5.31
C ILE A 133 13.63 -19.48 6.66
N ALA A 134 13.44 -20.80 6.61
CA ALA A 134 13.71 -21.66 7.74
C ALA A 134 15.19 -21.47 8.04
N ARG A 135 15.50 -20.48 8.87
CA ARG A 135 16.79 -20.35 9.53
C ARG A 135 16.89 -21.56 10.45
N LYS A 136 17.28 -22.69 9.86
CA LYS A 136 17.87 -23.81 10.59
C LYS A 136 19.19 -23.28 11.12
N GLU A 137 19.14 -22.54 12.22
CA GLU A 137 20.24 -22.55 13.18
C GLU A 137 20.35 -23.98 13.69
N LYS A 138 21.02 -24.82 12.90
CA LYS A 138 21.61 -26.03 13.43
C LYS A 138 22.81 -25.54 14.23
N GLU A 139 22.58 -25.37 15.52
CA GLU A 139 23.57 -25.55 16.55
C GLU A 139 24.47 -26.73 16.15
N VAL A 140 25.69 -26.42 15.68
CA VAL A 140 26.65 -27.44 15.24
C VAL A 140 27.32 -27.95 16.51
N THR A 141 26.65 -28.89 17.17
CA THR A 141 27.34 -29.84 18.04
C THR A 141 28.37 -30.58 17.18
N VAL A 142 29.61 -30.55 17.64
CA VAL A 142 30.80 -31.08 16.98
C VAL A 142 30.72 -32.60 16.91
N GLY A 143 30.05 -33.06 15.86
CA GLY A 143 30.02 -34.45 15.37
C GLY A 143 29.76 -34.47 13.87
N ARG A 144 30.17 -33.41 13.16
CA ARG A 144 29.80 -33.17 11.76
C ARG A 144 30.59 -34.12 10.86
N MET A 145 29.91 -35.15 10.34
CA MET A 145 30.37 -35.84 9.13
C MET A 145 30.58 -34.78 8.03
N LEU A 146 31.79 -34.74 7.47
CA LEU A 146 32.13 -33.92 6.31
C LEU A 146 31.19 -34.26 5.15
N SER A 147 30.84 -33.26 4.32
CA SER A 147 30.07 -33.52 3.10
C SER A 147 30.87 -34.44 2.16
N GLU A 148 30.20 -35.18 1.28
CA GLU A 148 30.90 -36.08 0.34
C GLU A 148 31.87 -35.32 -0.58
N SER A 149 31.53 -34.07 -0.93
CA SER A 149 32.40 -33.15 -1.67
C SER A 149 33.68 -32.86 -0.90
N ASP A 150 33.55 -32.36 0.34
CA ASP A 150 34.70 -32.03 1.19
C ASP A 150 35.56 -33.27 1.48
N ARG A 151 34.92 -34.44 1.59
CA ARG A 151 35.63 -35.71 1.81
C ARG A 151 36.54 -36.08 0.64
N LYS A 152 36.08 -35.87 -0.60
CA LYS A 152 36.89 -36.10 -1.80
C LYS A 152 38.08 -35.15 -1.85
N ASP A 153 37.88 -33.87 -1.57
CA ASP A 153 38.96 -32.89 -1.57
C ASP A 153 40.04 -33.20 -0.53
N TYR A 154 39.64 -33.69 0.66
CA TYR A 154 40.57 -34.13 1.68
C TYR A 154 41.34 -35.39 1.26
N MET A 155 40.69 -36.34 0.57
CA MET A 155 41.36 -37.53 0.03
C MET A 155 42.34 -37.17 -1.10
N VAL A 156 41.94 -36.27 -2.01
CA VAL A 156 42.80 -35.80 -3.11
C VAL A 156 44.00 -35.02 -2.56
N ALA A 157 43.78 -34.16 -1.58
CA ALA A 157 44.85 -33.34 -0.99
C ALA A 157 45.67 -34.05 0.10
N GLY A 158 45.36 -35.30 0.43
CA GLY A 158 46.05 -36.05 1.50
C GLY A 158 45.95 -35.40 2.88
N LYS A 159 44.83 -34.71 3.16
CA LYS A 159 44.61 -33.98 4.42
C LYS A 159 44.03 -34.88 5.49
N CYS A 160 44.54 -34.78 6.71
CA CYS A 160 43.94 -35.41 7.89
C CYS A 160 42.51 -34.88 8.12
N PHE A 161 41.52 -35.75 8.24
CA PHE A 161 40.12 -35.32 8.52
C PHE A 161 39.93 -34.77 9.94
N HIS A 162 40.90 -34.94 10.83
CA HIS A 162 40.82 -34.44 12.20
C HIS A 162 41.47 -33.06 12.37
N CYS A 163 42.56 -32.76 11.65
CA CYS A 163 43.30 -31.51 11.84
C CYS A 163 43.59 -30.74 10.54
N ALA A 164 43.09 -31.22 9.40
CA ALA A 164 43.26 -30.64 8.06
C ALA A 164 44.72 -30.47 7.57
N LYS A 165 45.72 -31.00 8.29
CA LYS A 165 47.14 -30.98 7.89
C LYS A 165 47.47 -32.08 6.89
N ILE A 166 48.40 -31.78 5.98
CA ILE A 166 48.90 -32.69 4.94
C ILE A 166 50.17 -33.34 5.51
N SER A 167 50.10 -34.64 5.82
CA SER A 167 51.26 -35.51 6.15
C SER A 167 50.82 -36.85 6.76
N HIS A 168 49.63 -36.89 7.36
CA HIS A 168 49.11 -38.04 8.08
C HIS A 168 47.61 -38.17 7.87
N ILE A 169 47.08 -39.36 8.11
CA ILE A 169 45.64 -39.64 8.07
C ILE A 169 45.09 -39.56 9.48
N SER A 170 43.77 -39.39 9.65
CA SER A 170 43.12 -39.26 10.97
C SER A 170 43.45 -40.35 11.99
N ARG A 171 43.88 -41.54 11.53
CA ARG A 171 44.31 -42.62 12.43
C ARG A 171 45.61 -42.30 13.15
N ASP A 172 46.54 -41.64 12.46
CA ASP A 172 47.91 -41.33 12.89
C ASP A 172 48.04 -39.84 13.28
N CYS A 173 46.91 -39.19 13.60
CA CYS A 173 46.90 -37.79 13.98
C CYS A 173 47.64 -37.58 15.30
N PRO A 174 48.73 -36.80 15.33
CA PRO A 174 49.50 -36.58 16.57
C PRO A 174 48.72 -35.75 17.59
N THR A 175 47.62 -35.09 17.19
CA THR A 175 46.72 -34.33 18.08
C THR A 175 45.46 -35.09 18.47
N LYS A 176 45.42 -36.41 18.25
CA LYS A 176 44.26 -37.26 18.60
C LYS A 176 44.02 -37.21 20.11
N GLY A 177 43.01 -36.44 20.52
CA GLY A 177 42.65 -36.21 21.93
C GLY A 177 42.85 -34.77 22.45
N GLN A 178 43.47 -33.86 21.69
CA GLN A 178 43.51 -32.43 22.03
C GLN A 178 42.47 -31.66 21.20
N ILE A 179 41.50 -31.06 21.89
CA ILE A 179 40.50 -30.15 21.30
C ILE A 179 41.23 -28.84 20.94
N GLN A 180 41.97 -28.81 19.84
CA GLN A 180 42.49 -27.56 19.30
C GLN A 180 41.49 -27.01 18.30
N GLN A 181 40.71 -26.02 18.74
CA GLN A 181 39.92 -25.16 17.88
C GLN A 181 40.88 -24.36 16.99
N THR A 182 41.21 -24.89 15.82
CA THR A 182 41.74 -24.04 14.74
C THR A 182 40.54 -23.54 13.96
N PRO A 183 40.28 -22.22 13.89
CA PRO A 183 39.23 -21.69 13.05
C PRO A 183 39.55 -22.05 11.60
N LEU A 184 38.67 -22.85 10.96
CA LEU A 184 38.68 -22.97 9.50
C LEU A 184 38.47 -21.56 8.91
N PRO A 185 39.12 -21.23 7.77
CA PRO A 185 38.82 -19.98 7.08
C PRO A 185 37.33 -19.89 6.86
N LYS A 186 36.68 -18.90 7.48
CA LYS A 186 35.28 -18.60 7.20
C LYS A 186 35.20 -18.26 5.71
N TYR A 187 34.55 -19.12 4.94
CA TYR A 187 34.10 -18.72 3.62
C TYR A 187 33.02 -17.65 3.81
N GLU A 188 33.43 -16.39 3.68
CA GLU A 188 32.48 -15.32 3.45
C GLU A 188 32.08 -15.37 1.97
N PRO A 189 30.81 -15.66 1.63
CA PRO A 189 30.37 -15.48 0.26
C PRO A 189 30.59 -14.00 -0.09
N LYS A 190 31.46 -13.74 -1.07
CA LYS A 190 31.68 -12.39 -1.59
C LYS A 190 30.32 -11.82 -1.99
N LYS A 191 29.84 -10.82 -1.24
CA LYS A 191 28.65 -10.06 -1.62
C LYS A 191 28.99 -9.35 -2.92
N LEU A 192 28.49 -9.89 -4.03
CA LEU A 192 28.66 -9.27 -5.34
C LEU A 192 28.05 -7.87 -5.26
N SER A 193 28.77 -6.87 -5.76
CA SER A 193 28.18 -5.55 -5.93
C SER A 193 26.98 -5.65 -6.89
N PRO A 194 26.03 -4.70 -6.84
CA PRO A 194 24.90 -4.70 -7.77
C PRO A 194 25.32 -4.82 -9.25
N GLN A 195 26.46 -4.24 -9.62
CA GLN A 195 27.01 -4.33 -10.98
C GLN A 195 27.60 -5.70 -11.32
N GLU A 196 28.25 -6.35 -10.35
CA GLU A 196 28.81 -7.70 -10.53
C GLU A 196 27.70 -8.75 -10.59
N ALA A 197 26.66 -8.59 -9.76
CA ALA A 197 25.47 -9.43 -9.80
C ALA A 197 24.76 -9.29 -11.15
N PHE A 198 24.57 -8.05 -11.62
CA PHE A 198 23.97 -7.78 -12.91
C PHE A 198 24.76 -8.37 -14.08
N THR A 199 26.09 -8.23 -14.07
CA THR A 199 26.96 -8.82 -15.10
C THR A 199 26.88 -10.35 -15.11
N LYS A 200 26.82 -10.99 -13.93
CA LYS A 200 26.63 -12.44 -13.81
C LYS A 200 25.27 -12.90 -14.31
N ILE A 201 24.20 -12.19 -13.97
CA ILE A 201 22.85 -12.49 -14.45
C ILE A 201 22.81 -12.38 -15.99
N ARG A 202 23.42 -11.33 -16.55
CA ARG A 202 23.47 -11.12 -18.00
C ARG A 202 24.27 -12.22 -18.72
N ALA A 203 25.35 -12.71 -18.12
CA ALA A 203 26.14 -13.83 -18.67
C ALA A 203 25.35 -15.15 -18.63
N LEU A 204 24.63 -15.44 -17.54
CA LEU A 204 23.81 -16.65 -17.43
C LEU A 204 22.65 -16.65 -18.44
N ILE A 205 22.03 -15.49 -18.69
CA ILE A 205 20.97 -15.35 -19.70
C ILE A 205 21.53 -15.57 -21.12
N ALA A 206 22.77 -15.15 -21.39
CA ALA A 206 23.44 -15.36 -22.67
C ALA A 206 23.80 -16.84 -22.94
N GLU A 207 23.87 -17.67 -21.90
CA GLU A 207 24.12 -19.12 -22.01
C GLU A 207 22.84 -19.95 -22.26
N GLN A 208 21.65 -19.37 -22.06
CA GLN A 208 20.36 -19.98 -22.39
C GLN A 208 19.94 -19.65 -23.83
N GLY A 209 19.38 -20.63 -24.54
CA GLY A 209 18.97 -20.50 -25.94
C GLY A 209 17.94 -19.39 -26.17
N GLU A 210 17.97 -18.81 -27.38
CA GLU A 210 17.28 -17.57 -27.77
C GLU A 210 15.79 -17.50 -27.39
N GLY A 211 15.10 -18.64 -27.30
CA GLY A 211 13.67 -18.71 -26.96
C GLY A 211 13.32 -18.33 -25.51
N GLU A 212 14.24 -18.47 -24.55
CA GLU A 212 13.98 -18.12 -23.13
C GLU A 212 14.39 -16.67 -22.78
N GLN A 213 15.16 -16.02 -23.67
CA GLN A 213 15.57 -14.63 -23.48
C GLN A 213 14.41 -13.66 -23.66
N GLU A 214 13.52 -13.90 -24.64
CA GLU A 214 12.35 -13.05 -24.89
C GLU A 214 11.38 -13.03 -23.70
N GLU A 215 11.20 -14.16 -23.01
CA GLU A 215 10.29 -14.25 -21.85
C GLU A 215 10.80 -13.44 -20.64
N ILE A 216 12.12 -13.36 -20.46
CA ILE A 216 12.75 -12.54 -19.41
C ILE A 216 12.70 -11.05 -19.74
N PHE A 217 12.92 -10.66 -21.01
CA PHE A 217 12.81 -9.27 -21.44
C PHE A 217 11.36 -8.74 -21.41
N ASP A 218 10.38 -9.59 -21.73
CA ASP A 218 8.95 -9.24 -21.67
C ASP A 218 8.46 -9.06 -20.21
N LEU A 219 9.09 -9.74 -19.25
CA LEU A 219 8.90 -9.54 -17.81
C LEU A 219 9.50 -8.23 -17.30
N MET A 220 10.64 -7.77 -17.85
CA MET A 220 11.27 -6.49 -17.49
C MET A 220 10.61 -5.28 -18.15
N GLY A 221 9.92 -5.43 -19.28
CA GLY A 221 9.26 -4.33 -20.01
C GLY A 221 7.85 -3.98 -19.52
N LYS A 222 7.19 -4.85 -18.75
CA LYS A 222 5.81 -4.63 -18.25
C LYS A 222 5.72 -3.84 -16.94
N GLU A 223 6.85 -3.56 -16.28
CA GLU A 223 6.91 -2.67 -15.12
C GLU A 223 7.90 -1.54 -15.44
N GLY A 224 7.41 -0.53 -16.17
CA GLY A 224 8.17 0.67 -16.52
C GLY A 224 8.72 1.39 -15.29
N PHE A 225 10.02 1.69 -15.35
CA PHE A 225 10.66 2.78 -14.62
C PHE A 225 10.22 4.14 -15.17
#